data_AF-A0A2G8SDR1-F1
#
_entry.id   AF-A0A2G8SDR1-F1
#
_cell.length_a   1.000
_cell.length_b   1.000
_cell.length_c   1.000
_cell.angle_alpha   90.00
_cell.angle_beta   90.00
_cell.angle_gamma   90.00
#
_symmetry.space_group_name_H-M   'P 1'
#
loop_
_entity.id
_entity.type
_entity.pdbx_description
1 polymer ?
#
loop_
_entity_poly.entity_id
_entity_poly.type
_entity_poly.pdbx_seq_one_letter_code
_entity_poly.pdbx_strand_id
1 'polypeptide(L)'
;MESRYKAIQDTKSIVELLDRSRSAQSRTNTTSSAPSPSLAPATIAFSAASNQIIDLLHSQMADPNALFYMNARSESELKSLAKQLLPFLVGRRDTLSRLVSESNTGAIHVSEKTKAFWQVKKIATDKFLQVFEHAQKNGAELADEERQRREEYLESSQAAWTALKDVLATLDSTVLGPYTLASEDGTKVLGRIEAHVGNGFTLPEEFSVAEARRRAGLPAVNVESSERQSKLAAFWDSMRERPSWKKVYGEGLH
;
A
#
# COMPACT_ATOMS: atom_id res chain seq x y z
N MET A 1 17.05 -18.04 28.47
CA MET A 1 16.40 -16.77 28.81
C MET A 1 15.27 -16.54 27.82
N GLU A 2 14.07 -17.03 28.13
CA GLU A 2 12.87 -16.64 27.39
C GLU A 2 12.49 -15.21 27.81
N SER A 3 12.42 -14.27 26.87
CA SER A 3 11.97 -12.92 27.19
C SER A 3 10.49 -12.97 27.58
N ARG A 4 10.14 -12.44 28.77
CA ARG A 4 8.74 -12.30 29.24
C ARG A 4 7.89 -11.36 28.37
N TYR A 5 8.48 -10.78 27.33
CA TYR A 5 7.83 -9.85 26.42
C TYR A 5 7.79 -10.48 25.03
N LYS A 6 6.57 -10.67 24.49
CA LYS A 6 6.34 -11.05 23.10
C LYS A 6 6.37 -9.77 22.26
N ALA A 7 7.29 -9.70 21.30
CA ALA A 7 7.28 -8.62 20.32
C ALA A 7 5.98 -8.74 19.50
N ILE A 8 5.15 -7.72 19.54
CA ILE A 8 3.97 -7.59 18.67
C ILE A 8 4.44 -6.94 17.38
N GLN A 9 4.17 -7.58 16.24
CA GLN A 9 4.65 -7.13 14.94
C GLN A 9 3.51 -6.88 13.95
N ASP A 10 2.29 -7.31 14.27
CA ASP A 10 1.13 -7.18 13.41
C ASP A 10 0.21 -6.05 13.90
N THR A 11 -0.32 -5.28 12.94
CA THR A 11 -1.19 -4.12 13.20
C THR A 11 -2.42 -4.50 14.02
N LYS A 12 -3.00 -5.68 13.79
CA LYS A 12 -4.19 -6.17 14.53
C LYS A 12 -3.88 -6.31 16.03
N SER A 13 -2.82 -7.03 16.38
CA SER A 13 -2.40 -7.22 17.77
C SER A 13 -1.94 -5.92 18.42
N ILE A 14 -1.40 -4.96 17.66
CA ILE A 14 -1.06 -3.62 18.18
C ILE A 14 -2.34 -2.88 18.61
N VAL A 15 -3.36 -2.85 17.75
CA VAL A 15 -4.64 -2.19 18.05
C VAL A 15 -5.33 -2.87 19.24
N GLU A 16 -5.38 -4.21 19.27
CA GLU A 16 -5.95 -4.94 20.40
C GLU A 16 -5.21 -4.69 21.73
N LEU A 17 -3.88 -4.61 21.69
CA LEU A 17 -3.08 -4.26 22.88
C LEU A 17 -3.42 -2.85 23.35
N LEU A 18 -3.50 -1.88 22.44
CA LEU A 18 -3.83 -0.50 22.76
C LEU A 18 -5.22 -0.40 23.41
N ASP A 19 -6.22 -1.09 22.87
CA ASP A 19 -7.57 -1.15 23.44
C ASP A 19 -7.59 -1.81 24.83
N ARG A 20 -6.91 -2.95 25.00
CA ARG A 20 -6.85 -3.65 26.29
C ARG A 20 -6.12 -2.85 27.37
N SER A 21 -5.01 -2.20 26.99
CA SER A 21 -4.15 -1.46 27.92
C SER A 21 -4.79 -0.20 28.52
N ARG A 22 -5.89 0.29 27.93
CA ARG A 22 -6.57 1.54 28.35
C ARG A 22 -8.05 1.35 28.71
N SER A 23 -8.48 0.10 28.92
CA SER A 23 -9.80 -0.23 29.44
C SER A 23 -9.96 0.24 30.90
N ALA A 24 -11.19 0.45 31.37
CA ALA A 24 -11.47 0.93 32.74
C ALA A 24 -10.98 -0.02 33.86
N GLN A 25 -10.69 -1.28 33.53
CA GLN A 25 -10.04 -2.25 34.43
C GLN A 25 -8.50 -2.23 34.35
N SER A 26 -7.92 -1.39 33.50
CA SER A 26 -6.47 -1.24 33.40
C SER A 26 -5.92 -0.53 34.64
N ARG A 27 -5.00 -1.21 35.33
CA ARG A 27 -4.25 -0.68 36.49
C ARG A 27 -3.07 0.22 36.08
N THR A 28 -2.97 0.62 34.82
CA THR A 28 -1.99 1.61 34.40
C THR A 28 -2.48 2.98 34.84
N ASN A 29 -1.72 3.69 35.68
CA ASN A 29 -2.01 5.02 36.21
C ASN A 29 -2.25 6.08 35.11
N THR A 30 -3.41 6.06 34.45
CA THR A 30 -3.80 7.09 33.46
C THR A 30 -4.37 8.30 34.21
N THR A 31 -3.90 9.50 33.86
CA THR A 31 -4.31 10.77 34.44
C THR A 31 -5.54 11.40 33.78
N SER A 32 -6.16 10.72 32.80
CA SER A 32 -7.33 11.22 32.07
C SER A 32 -8.61 10.58 32.58
N SER A 33 -9.62 11.41 32.89
CA SER A 33 -10.98 11.01 33.29
C SER A 33 -11.98 10.99 32.13
N ALA A 34 -11.55 11.29 30.91
CA ALA A 34 -12.41 11.19 29.72
C ALA A 34 -12.66 9.72 29.36
N PRO A 35 -13.90 9.32 29.01
CA PRO A 35 -14.17 7.98 28.53
C PRO A 35 -13.27 7.72 27.31
N SER A 36 -12.57 6.58 27.32
CA SER A 36 -11.62 6.26 26.26
C SER A 36 -12.36 6.11 24.92
N PRO A 37 -11.91 6.78 23.84
CA PRO A 37 -12.38 6.43 22.52
C PRO A 37 -11.93 4.99 22.24
N SER A 38 -12.88 4.07 22.09
CA SER A 38 -12.62 2.69 21.67
C SER A 38 -12.06 2.70 20.25
N LEU A 39 -10.87 2.13 20.03
CA LEU A 39 -10.37 1.90 18.66
C LEU A 39 -11.08 0.69 18.06
N ALA A 40 -11.52 -0.25 18.90
CA ALA A 40 -12.41 -1.32 18.50
C ALA A 40 -13.77 -0.78 18.04
N PRO A 41 -14.28 -1.23 16.88
CA PRO A 41 -15.57 -0.80 16.36
C PRO A 41 -16.73 -1.09 17.32
N ALA A 42 -17.68 -0.16 17.39
CA ALA A 42 -18.79 -0.20 18.34
C ALA A 42 -19.81 -1.34 18.12
N THR A 43 -19.76 -2.01 16.96
CA THR A 43 -20.67 -3.12 16.63
C THR A 43 -19.92 -4.29 16.01
N ILE A 44 -20.49 -5.50 16.13
CA ILE A 44 -19.96 -6.70 15.47
C ILE A 44 -19.90 -6.52 13.95
N ALA A 45 -20.91 -5.85 13.36
CA ALA A 45 -20.93 -5.54 11.94
C ALA A 45 -19.77 -4.63 11.51
N PHE A 46 -19.46 -3.58 12.29
CA PHE A 46 -18.31 -2.73 12.03
C PHE A 46 -16.97 -3.44 12.27
N SER A 47 -16.92 -4.39 13.20
CA SER A 47 -15.75 -5.26 13.39
C SER A 47 -15.51 -6.17 12.20
N ALA A 48 -16.56 -6.80 11.66
CA ALA A 48 -16.48 -7.61 10.45
C ALA A 48 -15.99 -6.77 9.25
N ALA A 49 -16.59 -5.59 9.03
CA ALA A 49 -16.17 -4.69 7.95
C ALA A 49 -14.72 -4.20 8.11
N SER A 50 -14.30 -3.86 9.33
CA SER A 50 -12.93 -3.41 9.60
C SER A 50 -11.91 -4.53 9.35
N ASN A 51 -12.21 -5.76 9.78
CA ASN A 51 -11.35 -6.91 9.51
C ASN A 51 -11.25 -7.20 8.01
N GLN A 52 -12.37 -7.14 7.28
CA GLN A 52 -12.39 -7.30 5.84
C GLN A 52 -11.53 -6.24 5.13
N ILE A 53 -11.63 -4.96 5.53
CA ILE A 53 -10.79 -3.88 4.99
C ILE A 53 -9.32 -4.16 5.26
N ILE A 54 -8.97 -4.53 6.50
CA ILE A 54 -7.59 -4.85 6.88
C ILE A 54 -7.07 -6.02 6.04
N ASP A 55 -7.85 -7.07 5.87
CA ASP A 55 -7.44 -8.26 5.12
C ASP A 55 -7.27 -7.96 3.62
N LEU A 56 -8.14 -7.12 3.05
CA LEU A 56 -8.01 -6.64 1.66
C LEU A 56 -6.73 -5.83 1.46
N LEU A 57 -6.44 -4.88 2.36
CA LEU A 57 -5.26 -4.02 2.27
C LEU A 57 -3.93 -4.76 2.50
N HIS A 58 -3.94 -5.83 3.30
CA HIS A 58 -2.76 -6.68 3.52
C HIS A 58 -2.69 -7.88 2.55
N SER A 59 -3.60 -7.96 1.58
CA SER A 59 -3.55 -9.00 0.55
C SER A 59 -2.35 -8.79 -0.37
N GLN A 60 -1.83 -9.89 -0.94
CA GLN A 60 -0.72 -9.80 -1.90
C GLN A 60 -1.08 -8.99 -3.15
N MET A 61 -2.37 -8.98 -3.51
CA MET A 61 -2.91 -8.23 -4.66
C MET A 61 -2.84 -6.71 -4.45
N ALA A 62 -2.80 -6.26 -3.20
CA ALA A 62 -2.68 -4.85 -2.83
C ALA A 62 -1.28 -4.47 -2.32
N ASP A 63 -0.27 -5.35 -2.46
CA ASP A 63 1.08 -5.04 -1.97
C ASP A 63 1.72 -3.92 -2.82
N PRO A 64 1.94 -2.72 -2.24
CA PRO A 64 2.52 -1.60 -2.97
C PRO A 64 3.95 -1.90 -3.46
N ASN A 65 4.68 -2.79 -2.77
CA ASN A 65 6.03 -3.15 -3.19
C ASN A 65 6.00 -3.97 -4.49
N ALA A 66 5.05 -4.89 -4.64
CA ALA A 66 4.90 -5.68 -5.85
C ALA A 66 4.53 -4.78 -7.04
N LEU A 67 3.56 -3.90 -6.85
CA LEU A 67 3.09 -2.95 -7.86
C LEU A 67 4.18 -1.95 -8.28
N PHE A 68 5.05 -1.54 -7.36
CA PHE A 68 6.18 -0.66 -7.66
C PHE A 68 7.12 -1.25 -8.73
N TYR A 69 7.43 -2.55 -8.65
CA TYR A 69 8.25 -3.23 -9.67
C TYR A 69 7.46 -3.61 -10.92
N MET A 70 6.14 -3.74 -10.83
CA MET A 70 5.23 -4.17 -11.90
C MET A 70 4.44 -3.00 -12.50
N ASN A 71 5.06 -1.84 -12.67
CA ASN A 71 4.37 -0.59 -13.04
C ASN A 71 4.32 -0.31 -14.56
N ALA A 72 4.80 -1.23 -15.41
CA ALA A 72 4.89 -1.01 -16.85
C ALA A 72 3.91 -1.89 -17.64
N ARG A 73 3.03 -1.26 -18.42
CA ARG A 73 2.00 -1.92 -19.27
C ARG A 73 2.39 -1.98 -20.74
N SER A 74 3.40 -1.22 -21.14
CA SER A 74 3.93 -1.22 -22.51
C SER A 74 5.45 -1.23 -22.52
N GLU A 75 6.04 -1.56 -23.66
CA GLU A 75 7.50 -1.52 -23.83
C GLU A 75 8.08 -0.11 -23.58
N SER A 76 7.34 0.94 -23.93
CA SER A 76 7.76 2.33 -23.71
C SER A 76 7.78 2.70 -22.23
N GLU A 77 6.77 2.27 -21.47
CA GLU A 77 6.71 2.44 -20.02
C GLU A 77 7.81 1.61 -19.34
N LEU A 78 8.06 0.39 -19.82
CA LEU A 78 9.13 -0.49 -19.32
C LEU A 78 10.50 0.17 -19.48
N LYS A 79 10.78 0.81 -20.62
CA LYS A 79 12.03 1.57 -20.85
C LYS A 79 12.19 2.72 -19.87
N SER A 80 11.11 3.44 -19.54
CA SER A 80 11.14 4.53 -18.56
C SER A 80 11.36 4.00 -17.14
N LEU A 81 10.61 2.96 -16.77
CA LEU A 81 10.69 2.33 -15.45
C LEU A 81 12.09 1.72 -15.21
N ALA A 82 12.67 1.09 -16.23
CA ALA A 82 14.03 0.55 -16.17
C ALA A 82 15.06 1.63 -15.82
N LYS A 83 14.97 2.83 -16.40
CA LYS A 83 15.91 3.92 -16.10
C LYS A 83 15.88 4.33 -14.63
N GLN A 84 14.70 4.27 -14.01
CA GLN A 84 14.53 4.61 -12.60
C GLN A 84 14.96 3.46 -11.67
N LEU A 85 14.56 2.22 -11.97
CA LEU A 85 14.71 1.09 -11.05
C LEU A 85 16.03 0.34 -11.19
N LEU A 86 16.65 0.34 -12.36
CA LEU A 86 17.85 -0.48 -12.62
C LEU A 86 19.02 -0.12 -11.68
N PRO A 87 19.38 1.16 -11.45
CA PRO A 87 20.45 1.50 -10.50
C PRO A 87 20.17 0.98 -9.08
N PHE A 88 18.91 1.09 -8.64
CA PHE A 88 18.48 0.61 -7.33
C PHE A 88 18.54 -0.91 -7.23
N LEU A 89 18.03 -1.64 -8.23
CA LEU A 89 18.02 -3.09 -8.27
C LEU A 89 19.43 -3.68 -8.34
N VAL A 90 20.34 -3.07 -9.11
CA VAL A 90 21.75 -3.46 -9.17
C VAL A 90 22.41 -3.27 -7.81
N GLY A 91 22.28 -2.07 -7.21
CA GLY A 91 22.85 -1.80 -5.88
C GLY A 91 22.30 -2.74 -4.80
N ARG A 92 21.00 -3.09 -4.89
CA ARG A 92 20.36 -4.06 -4.00
C ARG A 92 20.93 -5.47 -4.19
N ARG A 93 21.05 -5.97 -5.42
CA ARG A 93 21.63 -7.28 -5.74
C ARG A 93 23.07 -7.38 -5.21
N ASP A 94 23.86 -6.35 -5.45
CA ASP A 94 25.28 -6.33 -5.09
C ASP A 94 25.43 -6.31 -3.56
N THR A 95 24.62 -5.51 -2.87
CA THR A 95 24.56 -5.51 -1.40
C THR A 95 24.15 -6.86 -0.84
N LEU A 96 23.10 -7.49 -1.38
CA LEU A 96 22.65 -8.82 -0.93
C LEU A 96 23.71 -9.90 -1.21
N SER A 97 24.39 -9.82 -2.35
CA SER A 97 25.48 -10.74 -2.70
C SER A 97 26.65 -10.60 -1.72
N ARG A 98 27.02 -9.35 -1.39
CA ARG A 98 28.04 -9.06 -0.37
C ARG A 98 27.66 -9.59 1.00
N LEU A 99 26.43 -9.36 1.46
CA LEU A 99 25.96 -9.84 2.76
C LEU A 99 25.95 -11.37 2.84
N VAL A 100 25.54 -12.05 1.76
CA VAL A 100 25.59 -13.51 1.68
C VAL A 100 27.03 -14.02 1.70
N SER A 101 27.97 -13.39 0.96
CA SER A 101 29.37 -13.80 0.97
C SER A 101 30.06 -13.53 2.31
N GLU A 102 29.86 -12.36 2.90
CA GLU A 102 30.39 -11.99 4.22
C GLU A 102 29.85 -12.92 5.32
N SER A 103 28.60 -13.37 5.18
CA SER A 103 28.03 -14.33 6.11
C SER A 103 28.59 -15.75 5.95
N ASN A 104 28.89 -16.18 4.73
CA ASN A 104 29.46 -17.50 4.46
C ASN A 104 30.94 -17.58 4.86
N THR A 105 31.68 -16.48 4.72
CA THR A 105 33.09 -16.35 5.13
C THR A 105 33.26 -16.16 6.64
N GLY A 106 32.16 -15.93 7.37
CA GLY A 106 32.18 -15.71 8.81
C GLY A 106 32.51 -14.27 9.24
N ALA A 107 32.66 -13.33 8.29
CA ALA A 107 32.84 -11.91 8.57
C ALA A 107 31.60 -11.29 9.24
N ILE A 108 30.40 -11.81 8.92
CA ILE A 108 29.14 -11.43 9.55
C ILE A 108 28.45 -12.68 10.12
N HIS A 109 28.18 -12.68 11.43
CA HIS A 109 27.40 -13.72 12.07
C HIS A 109 25.91 -13.36 12.09
N VAL A 110 25.13 -14.09 11.28
CA VAL A 110 23.66 -14.00 11.26
C VAL A 110 23.04 -15.38 11.32
N SER A 111 21.78 -15.42 11.76
CA SER A 111 20.99 -16.66 11.79
C SER A 111 20.79 -17.23 10.38
N GLU A 112 20.64 -18.55 10.28
CA GLU A 112 20.30 -19.22 9.02
C GLU A 112 19.01 -18.68 8.39
N LYS A 113 18.03 -18.29 9.23
CA LYS A 113 16.79 -17.65 8.77
C LYS A 113 17.08 -16.34 8.02
N THR A 114 18.00 -15.53 8.52
CA THR A 114 18.41 -14.27 7.88
C THR A 114 19.14 -14.52 6.56
N LYS A 115 20.01 -15.52 6.49
CA LYS A 115 20.70 -15.90 5.25
C LYS A 115 19.71 -16.36 4.18
N ALA A 116 18.78 -17.24 4.55
CA ALA A 116 17.71 -17.70 3.65
C ALA A 116 16.85 -16.53 3.17
N PHE A 117 16.50 -15.59 4.05
CA PHE A 117 15.78 -14.38 3.67
C PHE A 117 16.55 -13.53 2.64
N TRP A 118 17.86 -13.31 2.83
CA TRP A 118 18.68 -12.58 1.87
C TRP A 118 18.77 -13.29 0.53
N GLN A 119 18.91 -14.62 0.52
CA GLN A 119 18.92 -15.41 -0.72
C GLN A 119 17.60 -15.29 -1.48
N VAL A 120 16.46 -15.41 -0.80
CA VAL A 120 15.14 -15.24 -1.43
C VAL A 120 14.98 -13.83 -2.01
N LYS A 121 15.41 -12.79 -1.28
CA LYS A 121 15.37 -11.41 -1.77
C LYS A 121 16.31 -11.19 -2.95
N LYS A 122 17.48 -11.85 -2.96
CA LYS A 122 18.42 -11.80 -4.09
C LYS A 122 17.80 -12.42 -5.32
N ILE A 123 17.26 -13.64 -5.22
CA ILE A 123 16.59 -14.33 -6.33
C ILE A 123 15.45 -13.49 -6.91
N ALA A 124 14.63 -12.88 -6.04
CA ALA A 124 13.56 -12.00 -6.49
C ALA A 124 14.09 -10.75 -7.23
N THR A 125 15.18 -10.16 -6.75
CA THR A 125 15.84 -9.00 -7.39
C THR A 125 16.43 -9.39 -8.76
N ASP A 126 17.08 -10.56 -8.84
CA ASP A 126 17.69 -11.07 -10.07
C ASP A 126 16.64 -11.32 -11.16
N LYS A 127 15.45 -11.83 -10.80
CA LYS A 127 14.33 -11.99 -11.75
C LYS A 127 13.93 -10.67 -12.41
N PHE A 128 13.83 -9.59 -11.64
CA PHE A 128 13.52 -8.28 -12.19
C PHE A 128 14.68 -7.74 -13.04
N LEU A 129 15.92 -7.90 -12.61
CA LEU A 129 17.09 -7.46 -13.38
C LEU A 129 17.16 -8.10 -14.77
N GLN A 130 16.84 -9.40 -14.89
CA GLN A 130 16.82 -10.09 -16.19
C GLN A 130 15.87 -9.44 -17.20
N VAL A 131 14.79 -8.79 -16.74
CA VAL A 131 13.86 -8.05 -17.60
C VAL A 131 14.35 -6.61 -17.83
N PHE A 132 14.76 -5.92 -16.77
CA PHE A 132 15.11 -4.50 -16.83
C PHE A 132 16.45 -4.22 -17.54
N GLU A 133 17.44 -5.11 -17.43
CA GLU A 133 18.75 -4.96 -18.10
C GLU A 133 18.63 -4.92 -19.62
N HIS A 134 17.63 -5.62 -20.15
CA HIS A 134 17.36 -5.66 -21.60
C HIS A 134 16.20 -4.76 -22.03
N ALA A 135 15.61 -3.97 -21.12
CA ALA A 135 14.46 -3.13 -21.41
C ALA A 135 14.72 -2.11 -22.55
N GLN A 136 15.96 -1.63 -22.70
CA GLN A 136 16.31 -0.67 -23.75
C GLN A 136 16.37 -1.30 -25.16
N LYS A 137 16.62 -2.62 -25.25
CA LYS A 137 16.67 -3.33 -26.53
C LYS A 137 15.27 -3.39 -27.16
N ASN A 138 15.21 -3.22 -28.47
CA ASN A 138 13.95 -3.38 -29.21
C ASN A 138 13.54 -4.86 -29.31
N GLY A 139 12.26 -5.14 -29.49
CA GLY A 139 11.70 -6.52 -29.55
C GLY A 139 12.41 -7.46 -30.53
N ALA A 140 12.93 -6.90 -31.64
CA ALA A 140 13.65 -7.61 -32.69
C ALA A 140 15.13 -7.93 -32.34
N GLU A 141 15.70 -7.25 -31.35
CA GLU A 141 17.10 -7.40 -30.92
C GLU A 141 17.26 -8.34 -29.70
N LEU A 142 16.14 -8.82 -29.16
CA LEU A 142 16.11 -9.74 -28.01
C LEU A 142 16.26 -11.18 -28.47
N ALA A 143 17.01 -11.96 -27.70
CA ALA A 143 16.96 -13.40 -27.80
C ALA A 143 15.57 -13.92 -27.41
N ASP A 144 15.18 -15.11 -27.90
CA ASP A 144 13.84 -15.65 -27.66
C ASP A 144 13.51 -15.80 -26.16
N GLU A 145 14.50 -16.18 -25.34
CA GLU A 145 14.34 -16.23 -23.88
C GLU A 145 14.11 -14.85 -23.24
N GLU A 146 14.81 -13.81 -23.72
CA GLU A 146 14.66 -12.44 -23.20
C GLU A 146 13.29 -11.86 -23.60
N ARG A 147 12.81 -12.19 -24.81
CA ARG A 147 11.49 -11.81 -25.29
C ARG A 147 10.39 -12.47 -24.45
N GLN A 148 10.50 -13.78 -24.21
CA GLN A 148 9.55 -14.51 -23.37
C GLN A 148 9.46 -13.92 -21.96
N ARG A 149 10.60 -13.66 -21.29
CA ARG A 149 10.60 -13.04 -19.94
C ARG A 149 9.96 -11.66 -19.92
N ARG A 150 10.12 -10.88 -21.00
CA ARG A 150 9.48 -9.57 -21.12
C ARG A 150 7.97 -9.72 -21.28
N GLU A 151 7.52 -10.65 -22.12
CA GLU A 151 6.09 -10.93 -22.30
C GLU A 151 5.45 -11.40 -21.01
N GLU A 152 6.05 -12.37 -20.32
CA GLU A 152 5.60 -12.86 -19.01
C GLU A 152 5.55 -11.74 -17.96
N TYR A 153 6.51 -10.81 -17.98
CA TYR A 153 6.49 -9.64 -17.10
C TYR A 153 5.31 -8.71 -17.41
N LEU A 154 5.06 -8.39 -18.68
CA LEU A 154 3.99 -7.48 -19.08
C LEU A 154 2.61 -8.10 -18.77
N GLU A 155 2.44 -9.40 -19.04
CA GLU A 155 1.24 -10.15 -18.68
C GLU A 155 1.03 -10.15 -17.15
N SER A 156 2.09 -10.46 -16.39
CA SER A 156 2.04 -10.45 -14.92
C SER A 156 1.74 -9.07 -14.35
N SER A 157 2.31 -8.01 -14.93
CA SER A 157 2.04 -6.63 -14.54
C SER A 157 0.58 -6.27 -14.80
N GLN A 158 0.05 -6.58 -15.99
CA GLN A 158 -1.34 -6.33 -16.31
C GLN A 158 -2.30 -7.10 -15.39
N ALA A 159 -1.98 -8.37 -15.09
CA ALA A 159 -2.74 -9.18 -14.15
C ALA A 159 -2.71 -8.59 -12.73
N ALA A 160 -1.55 -8.10 -12.26
CA ALA A 160 -1.42 -7.47 -10.95
C ALA A 160 -2.25 -6.19 -10.82
N TRP A 161 -2.24 -5.32 -11.84
CA TRP A 161 -3.07 -4.11 -11.84
C TRP A 161 -4.57 -4.41 -11.98
N THR A 162 -4.92 -5.46 -12.72
CA THR A 162 -6.31 -5.93 -12.80
C THR A 162 -6.77 -6.51 -11.46
N ALA A 163 -5.91 -7.25 -10.77
CA ALA A 163 -6.17 -7.74 -9.42
C ALA A 163 -6.37 -6.59 -8.42
N LEU A 164 -5.54 -5.54 -8.51
CA LEU A 164 -5.68 -4.35 -7.66
C LEU A 164 -7.02 -3.64 -7.88
N LYS A 165 -7.48 -3.57 -9.14
CA LYS A 165 -8.80 -3.02 -9.49
C LYS A 165 -9.91 -3.66 -8.67
N ASP A 166 -9.94 -4.99 -8.60
CA ASP A 166 -10.97 -5.74 -7.88
C ASP A 166 -10.91 -5.47 -6.37
N VAL A 167 -9.68 -5.36 -5.82
CA VAL A 167 -9.48 -4.98 -4.41
C VAL A 167 -10.01 -3.57 -4.15
N LEU A 168 -9.71 -2.60 -5.00
CA LEU A 168 -10.15 -1.20 -4.83
C LEU A 168 -11.67 -1.06 -4.96
N ALA A 169 -12.31 -1.77 -5.91
CA ALA A 169 -13.76 -1.78 -6.05
C ALA A 169 -14.44 -2.40 -4.81
N THR A 170 -13.88 -3.51 -4.30
CA THR A 170 -14.35 -4.13 -3.06
C THR A 170 -14.15 -3.19 -1.87
N LEU A 171 -13.02 -2.49 -1.80
CA LEU A 171 -12.74 -1.54 -0.74
C LEU A 171 -13.71 -0.35 -0.76
N ASP A 172 -13.96 0.25 -1.92
CA ASP A 172 -14.90 1.38 -2.05
C ASP A 172 -16.34 1.00 -1.66
N SER A 173 -16.79 -0.20 -2.04
CA SER A 173 -18.10 -0.70 -1.58
C SER A 173 -18.14 -0.95 -0.07
N THR A 174 -17.04 -1.41 0.53
CA THR A 174 -16.95 -1.78 1.96
C THR A 174 -16.74 -0.57 2.88
N VAL A 175 -16.11 0.51 2.40
CA VAL A 175 -15.91 1.73 3.18
C VAL A 175 -17.25 2.38 3.51
N LEU A 176 -17.57 2.45 4.79
CA LEU A 176 -18.79 3.05 5.32
C LEU A 176 -18.51 4.50 5.75
N GLY A 177 -18.83 5.43 4.85
CA GLY A 177 -18.90 6.86 5.13
C GLY A 177 -17.55 7.59 5.06
N PRO A 178 -17.60 8.91 4.83
CA PRO A 178 -16.42 9.76 4.74
C PRO A 178 -16.01 10.24 6.15
N TYR A 179 -14.73 10.25 6.44
CA TYR A 179 -14.20 11.38 7.22
C TYR A 179 -13.88 12.46 6.16
N THR A 180 -13.83 13.78 6.44
CA THR A 180 -13.50 14.79 5.39
C THR A 180 -12.59 15.93 5.88
N LEU A 181 -11.74 16.42 4.95
CA LEU A 181 -11.35 17.81 4.58
C LEU A 181 -9.97 17.78 3.89
N ALA A 182 -9.64 18.67 2.94
CA ALA A 182 -8.66 18.48 1.85
C ALA A 182 -7.48 19.48 1.72
N SER A 183 -6.50 19.17 0.85
CA SER A 183 -5.66 20.14 0.10
C SER A 183 -5.03 19.64 -1.24
N GLU A 184 -5.28 18.40 -1.67
CA GLU A 184 -5.08 17.87 -3.02
C GLU A 184 -6.14 16.77 -3.15
N ASP A 185 -6.96 16.90 -4.18
CA ASP A 185 -8.26 16.24 -4.33
C ASP A 185 -8.11 14.73 -4.53
N GLY A 186 -8.73 13.93 -3.65
CA GLY A 186 -8.80 12.48 -3.73
C GLY A 186 -9.30 12.00 -5.10
N THR A 187 -10.20 12.76 -5.73
CA THR A 187 -10.68 12.50 -7.09
C THR A 187 -9.54 12.49 -8.11
N LYS A 188 -8.55 13.36 -7.96
CA LYS A 188 -7.37 13.38 -8.86
C LYS A 188 -6.44 12.20 -8.62
N VAL A 189 -6.27 11.78 -7.37
CA VAL A 189 -5.44 10.61 -7.03
C VAL A 189 -6.08 9.34 -7.57
N LEU A 190 -7.38 9.17 -7.34
CA LEU A 190 -8.10 8.02 -7.87
C LEU A 190 -8.22 8.06 -9.40
N GLY A 191 -8.44 9.22 -10.02
CA GLY A 191 -8.43 9.35 -11.48
C GLY A 191 -7.09 8.94 -12.11
N ARG A 192 -5.95 9.18 -11.43
CA ARG A 192 -4.66 8.64 -11.88
C ARG A 192 -4.59 7.12 -11.77
N ILE A 193 -5.11 6.55 -10.69
CA ILE A 193 -5.17 5.09 -10.51
C ILE A 193 -6.10 4.47 -11.55
N GLU A 194 -7.27 5.04 -11.79
CA GLU A 194 -8.23 4.59 -12.80
C GLU A 194 -7.64 4.66 -14.21
N ALA A 195 -6.97 5.76 -14.56
CA ALA A 195 -6.26 5.89 -15.83
C ALA A 195 -5.09 4.88 -15.95
N HIS A 196 -4.42 4.59 -14.85
CA HIS A 196 -3.32 3.63 -14.81
C HIS A 196 -3.79 2.17 -14.84
N VAL A 197 -4.96 1.85 -14.27
CA VAL A 197 -5.60 0.54 -14.42
C VAL A 197 -6.17 0.38 -15.84
N GLY A 198 -6.81 1.41 -16.38
CA GLY A 198 -7.38 1.42 -17.73
C GLY A 198 -8.63 0.54 -17.89
N ASN A 199 -8.94 0.13 -19.13
CA ASN A 199 -10.07 -0.75 -19.49
C ASN A 199 -11.45 -0.28 -19.00
N GLY A 200 -11.69 1.04 -19.03
CA GLY A 200 -12.96 1.63 -18.59
C GLY A 200 -13.23 1.48 -17.09
N PHE A 201 -12.20 1.17 -16.29
CA PHE A 201 -12.35 1.16 -14.85
C PHE A 201 -12.63 2.57 -14.32
N THR A 202 -13.76 2.69 -13.63
CA THR A 202 -14.18 3.87 -12.90
C THR A 202 -14.80 3.39 -11.60
N LEU A 203 -14.46 4.03 -10.49
CA LEU A 203 -15.08 3.77 -9.21
C LEU A 203 -16.43 4.50 -9.14
N PRO A 204 -17.43 3.91 -8.46
CA PRO A 204 -18.73 4.55 -8.34
C PRO A 204 -18.66 5.91 -7.62
N GLU A 205 -19.05 6.98 -8.31
CA GLU A 205 -19.20 8.32 -7.75
C GLU A 205 -20.59 8.48 -7.11
N GLU A 206 -20.85 7.70 -6.06
CA GLU A 206 -22.15 7.68 -5.39
C GLU A 206 -22.21 8.65 -4.20
N PHE A 207 -21.06 9.15 -3.75
CA PHE A 207 -20.95 9.84 -2.49
C PHE A 207 -21.05 11.37 -2.64
N SER A 208 -22.08 11.98 -2.02
CA SER A 208 -22.29 13.43 -2.01
C SER A 208 -21.53 14.11 -0.86
N VAL A 209 -20.52 14.92 -1.21
CA VAL A 209 -19.72 15.70 -0.27
C VAL A 209 -20.58 16.73 0.46
N ALA A 210 -21.49 17.37 -0.26
CA ALA A 210 -22.40 18.37 0.28
C ALA A 210 -23.32 17.78 1.35
N GLU A 211 -23.89 16.59 1.11
CA GLU A 211 -24.78 15.93 2.07
C GLU A 211 -24.03 15.47 3.33
N ALA A 212 -22.82 14.95 3.18
CA ALA A 212 -22.00 14.54 4.32
C ALA A 212 -21.59 15.72 5.22
N ARG A 213 -21.20 16.86 4.64
CA ARG A 213 -20.89 18.08 5.41
C ARG A 213 -22.10 18.57 6.20
N ARG A 214 -23.30 18.55 5.59
CA ARG A 214 -24.56 18.88 6.28
C ARG A 214 -24.82 17.96 7.47
N ARG A 215 -24.66 16.64 7.30
CA ARG A 215 -24.82 15.66 8.40
C ARG A 215 -23.80 15.84 9.52
N ALA A 216 -22.59 16.29 9.18
CA ALA A 216 -21.53 16.60 10.14
C ALA A 216 -21.67 17.98 10.83
N GLY A 217 -22.71 18.76 10.51
CA GLY A 217 -22.91 20.10 11.07
C GLY A 217 -21.89 21.14 10.58
N LEU A 218 -21.18 20.85 9.48
CA LEU A 218 -20.18 21.74 8.90
C LEU A 218 -20.80 22.61 7.80
N PRO A 219 -20.41 23.90 7.70
CA PRO A 219 -20.91 24.78 6.64
C PRO A 219 -20.47 24.25 5.26
N ALA A 220 -21.44 23.93 4.40
CA ALA A 220 -21.23 23.50 3.02
C ALA A 220 -20.99 24.71 2.09
N VAL A 221 -20.12 25.63 2.50
CA VAL A 221 -19.75 26.80 1.70
C VAL A 221 -18.73 26.34 0.66
N ASN A 222 -18.96 26.68 -0.61
CA ASN A 222 -18.14 26.33 -1.78
C ASN A 222 -18.12 24.84 -2.21
N VAL A 223 -19.15 24.04 -1.89
CA VAL A 223 -19.33 22.70 -2.47
C VAL A 223 -20.59 22.73 -3.32
N GLU A 224 -20.47 22.48 -4.62
CA GLU A 224 -21.65 22.38 -5.48
C GLU A 224 -22.51 21.19 -5.02
N SER A 225 -23.82 21.38 -4.92
CA SER A 225 -24.72 20.34 -4.37
C SER A 225 -24.75 19.05 -5.21
N SER A 226 -24.27 19.11 -6.45
CA SER A 226 -24.14 17.99 -7.39
C SER A 226 -22.78 17.30 -7.35
N GLU A 227 -21.80 17.80 -6.58
CA GLU A 227 -20.47 17.22 -6.52
C GLU A 227 -20.52 15.84 -5.83
N ARG A 228 -20.36 14.81 -6.65
CA ARG A 228 -20.23 13.42 -6.22
C ARG A 228 -18.79 12.98 -6.42
N GLN A 229 -18.27 12.20 -5.48
CA GLN A 229 -16.96 11.57 -5.59
C GLN A 229 -17.05 10.11 -5.11
N SER A 230 -16.01 9.32 -5.32
CA SER A 230 -15.91 7.98 -4.73
C SER A 230 -15.70 8.07 -3.21
N LYS A 231 -16.05 7.01 -2.47
CA LYS A 231 -15.86 7.02 -1.01
C LYS A 231 -14.38 7.00 -0.65
N LEU A 232 -13.57 6.34 -1.48
CA LEU A 232 -12.11 6.36 -1.35
C LEU A 232 -11.52 7.75 -1.57
N ALA A 233 -12.03 8.53 -2.53
CA ALA A 233 -11.62 9.92 -2.73
C ALA A 233 -11.92 10.77 -1.49
N ALA A 234 -13.15 10.65 -0.96
CA ALA A 234 -13.54 11.37 0.25
C ALA A 234 -12.69 10.96 1.48
N PHE A 235 -12.38 9.66 1.62
CA PHE A 235 -11.51 9.16 2.68
C PHE A 235 -10.08 9.71 2.55
N TRP A 236 -9.51 9.67 1.35
CA TRP A 236 -8.18 10.19 1.06
C TRP A 236 -8.07 11.65 1.47
N ASP A 237 -9.04 12.48 1.05
CA ASP A 237 -9.12 13.88 1.43
C ASP A 237 -9.04 14.03 2.94
N SER A 238 -9.87 13.31 3.70
CA SER A 238 -9.83 13.43 5.16
C SER A 238 -8.52 13.06 5.80
N MET A 239 -7.85 12.02 5.28
CA MET A 239 -6.65 11.51 5.91
C MET A 239 -5.51 12.51 5.79
N ARG A 240 -5.37 13.17 4.63
CA ARG A 240 -4.29 14.14 4.40
C ARG A 240 -4.36 15.38 5.27
N GLU A 241 -5.54 15.82 5.69
CA GLU A 241 -5.65 17.01 6.56
C GLU A 241 -5.30 16.74 8.02
N ARG A 242 -5.18 15.47 8.42
CA ARG A 242 -4.79 15.12 9.78
C ARG A 242 -3.37 15.63 10.07
N PRO A 243 -3.14 16.34 11.19
CA PRO A 243 -1.81 16.82 11.56
C PRO A 243 -0.75 15.70 11.65
N SER A 244 -1.16 14.51 12.10
CA SER A 244 -0.31 13.33 12.13
C SER A 244 0.10 12.85 10.74
N TRP A 245 -0.81 12.93 9.76
CA TRP A 245 -0.51 12.60 8.36
C TRP A 245 0.46 13.61 7.77
N LYS A 246 0.19 14.92 7.90
CA LYS A 246 1.09 15.98 7.41
C LYS A 246 2.50 15.86 7.99
N LYS A 247 2.62 15.45 9.25
CA LYS A 247 3.93 15.24 9.89
C LYS A 247 4.75 14.11 9.25
N VAL A 248 4.10 13.04 8.79
CA VAL A 248 4.78 11.84 8.29
C VAL A 248 4.90 11.83 6.77
N TYR A 249 3.85 12.26 6.08
CA TYR A 249 3.69 12.17 4.63
C TYR A 249 3.58 13.54 3.95
N GLY A 250 3.71 14.65 4.69
CA GLY A 250 3.62 16.00 4.14
C GLY A 250 4.71 16.32 3.12
N GLU A 251 5.84 15.63 3.18
CA GLU A 251 6.95 15.74 2.23
C GLU A 251 6.92 14.64 1.15
N GLY A 252 5.86 13.80 1.13
CA GLY A 252 5.73 12.63 0.25
C GLY A 252 6.07 11.31 0.95
N LEU A 253 5.94 10.18 0.22
CA LEU A 253 6.49 8.90 0.67
C LEU A 253 8.00 8.90 0.37
N HIS A 254 8.83 8.71 1.40
CA HIS A 254 10.26 8.46 1.28
C HIS A 254 10.58 6.98 1.10
#